data_AF-A0A1M4JK12-F1
#
_entry.id   AF-A0A1M4JK12-F1
#
_cell.length_a   1.000
_cell.length_b   1.000
_cell.length_c   1.000
_cell.angle_alpha   90.00
_cell.angle_beta   90.00
_cell.angle_gamma   90.00
#
_symmetry.space_group_name_H-M   'P 1'
#
loop_
_entity.id
_entity.type
_entity.pdbx_description
1 polymer ?
#
loop_
_entity_poly.entity_id
_entity_poly.type
_entity_poly.pdbx_seq_one_letter_code
_entity_poly.pdbx_strand_id
1 'polypeptide(L)'
;MTSPLENLSGPGKQLSAEPTDPRELEGLTRSGLARLGDAKNASLALESRFDLAYNAAHALCLAALRAKGYRANNRYIVFQVLPHTLGLGP
;
A
#
# COMPACT_ATOMS: atom_id res chain seq x y z
N MET A 1 -15.38 -18.86 -7.65
CA MET A 1 -14.05 -19.11 -7.05
C MET A 1 -13.74 -17.93 -6.14
N THR A 2 -13.23 -18.16 -4.93
CA THR A 2 -12.84 -17.08 -4.01
C THR A 2 -11.61 -16.35 -4.58
N SER A 3 -11.60 -15.03 -4.45
CA SER A 3 -10.47 -14.22 -4.89
C SER A 3 -9.22 -14.49 -4.02
N PRO A 4 -8.01 -14.28 -4.54
CA PRO A 4 -6.78 -14.40 -3.75
C PRO A 4 -6.78 -13.55 -2.46
N LEU A 5 -7.39 -12.35 -2.50
CA LEU A 5 -7.53 -11.47 -1.33
C LEU A 5 -8.48 -12.06 -0.27
N GLU A 6 -9.59 -12.68 -0.68
CA GLU A 6 -10.48 -13.40 0.25
C GLU A 6 -9.77 -14.56 0.92
N ASN A 7 -8.94 -15.31 0.19
CA ASN A 7 -8.18 -16.43 0.76
C ASN A 7 -7.19 -15.98 1.85
N LEU A 8 -6.67 -14.75 1.72
CA LEU A 8 -5.79 -14.10 2.69
C LEU A 8 -6.53 -13.37 3.82
N SER A 9 -7.87 -13.31 3.77
CA SER A 9 -8.72 -12.63 4.75
C SER A 9 -9.31 -13.59 5.78
N GLY A 10 -9.47 -13.10 7.02
CA GLY A 10 -10.13 -13.80 8.12
C GLY A 10 -9.35 -13.79 9.43
N PRO A 11 -9.90 -14.39 10.50
CA PRO A 11 -9.26 -14.42 11.81
C PRO A 11 -7.84 -14.99 11.75
N GLY A 12 -6.86 -14.25 12.28
CA GLY A 12 -5.45 -14.65 12.33
C GLY A 12 -4.72 -14.63 10.97
N LYS A 13 -5.35 -14.17 9.89
CA LYS A 13 -4.70 -14.06 8.57
C LYS A 13 -4.07 -12.69 8.34
N GLN A 14 -3.45 -12.52 7.17
CA GLN A 14 -2.68 -11.32 6.83
C GLN A 14 -3.57 -10.13 6.46
N LEU A 15 -4.81 -10.38 6.04
CA LEU A 15 -5.79 -9.36 5.70
C LEU A 15 -7.03 -9.45 6.59
N SER A 16 -7.66 -8.30 6.78
CA SER A 16 -9.00 -8.16 7.34
C SER A 16 -9.91 -7.54 6.28
N ALA A 17 -11.13 -8.06 6.14
CA ALA A 17 -12.14 -7.38 5.33
C ALA A 17 -12.56 -6.09 6.04
N GLU A 18 -12.47 -4.97 5.33
CA GLU A 18 -12.81 -3.66 5.88
C GLU A 18 -13.24 -2.72 4.76
N PRO A 19 -14.46 -2.14 4.82
CA PRO A 19 -14.98 -1.26 3.79
C PRO A 19 -14.00 -0.15 3.42
N THR A 20 -13.98 0.21 2.14
CA THR A 20 -13.17 1.33 1.65
C THR A 20 -13.62 2.63 2.29
N ASP A 21 -12.69 3.37 2.88
CA ASP A 21 -12.91 4.75 3.32
C ASP A 21 -12.33 5.72 2.27
N PRO A 22 -13.17 6.53 1.58
CA PRO A 22 -12.70 7.49 0.58
C PRO A 22 -11.69 8.50 1.11
N ARG A 23 -11.82 8.93 2.39
CA ARG A 23 -10.92 9.92 3.00
C ARG A 23 -9.56 9.30 3.31
N GLU A 24 -9.56 8.05 3.80
CA GLU A 24 -8.32 7.29 4.01
C GLU A 24 -7.60 7.08 2.67
N LEU A 25 -8.34 6.69 1.62
CA LEU A 25 -7.79 6.48 0.29
C LEU A 25 -7.14 7.75 -0.25
N GLU A 26 -7.85 8.88 -0.20
CA GLU A 26 -7.32 10.18 -0.63
C GLU A 26 -6.08 10.59 0.19
N GLY A 27 -6.13 10.39 1.51
CA GLY A 27 -5.01 10.68 2.41
C GLY A 27 -3.77 9.86 2.08
N LEU A 28 -3.92 8.55 1.85
CA LEU A 28 -2.82 7.65 1.48
C LEU A 28 -2.23 8.04 0.11
N THR A 29 -3.06 8.29 -0.89
CA THR A 29 -2.60 8.70 -2.23
C THR A 29 -1.84 10.02 -2.17
N ARG A 30 -2.41 11.05 -1.53
CA ARG A 30 -1.75 12.34 -1.35
C ARG A 30 -0.40 12.20 -0.63
N SER A 31 -0.39 11.46 0.46
CA SER A 31 0.80 11.26 1.28
C SER A 31 1.89 10.44 0.57
N GLY A 32 1.49 9.47 -0.25
CA GLY A 32 2.40 8.70 -1.10
C GLY A 32 3.03 9.55 -2.20
N LEU A 33 2.22 10.34 -2.92
CA LEU A 33 2.70 11.22 -3.98
C LEU A 33 3.64 12.32 -3.46
N ALA A 34 3.33 12.90 -2.30
CA ALA A 34 4.20 13.90 -1.66
C ALA A 34 5.59 13.32 -1.35
N ARG A 35 5.64 12.17 -0.65
CA ARG A 35 6.92 11.49 -0.34
C ARG A 35 7.70 11.08 -1.59
N LEU A 36 7.00 10.67 -2.65
CA LEU A 36 7.65 10.35 -3.93
C LEU A 36 8.30 11.59 -4.55
N GLY A 37 7.66 12.76 -4.44
CA GLY A 37 8.24 14.03 -4.82
C GLY A 37 9.51 14.33 -4.01
N ASP A 38 9.40 14.26 -2.68
CA ASP A 38 10.50 14.55 -1.76
C ASP A 38 11.70 13.60 -1.93
N ALA A 39 11.46 12.32 -2.25
CA ALA A 39 12.51 11.34 -2.51
C ALA A 39 13.45 11.72 -3.68
N LYS A 40 12.96 12.59 -4.58
CA LYS A 40 13.74 13.11 -5.72
C LYS A 40 14.61 14.30 -5.33
N ASN A 41 14.47 14.85 -4.12
CA ASN A 41 15.30 15.96 -3.68
C ASN A 41 16.75 15.50 -3.47
N ALA A 42 17.63 15.91 -4.39
CA ALA A 42 19.05 15.55 -4.38
C ALA A 42 19.85 16.19 -3.24
N SER A 43 19.27 17.16 -2.51
CA SER A 43 19.91 17.74 -1.32
C SER A 43 19.84 16.84 -0.08
N LEU A 44 19.00 15.81 -0.11
CA LEU A 44 18.87 14.84 0.98
C LEU A 44 19.90 13.71 0.84
N ALA A 45 20.30 13.14 1.98
CA ALA A 45 21.11 11.92 2.00
C ALA A 45 20.39 10.78 1.26
N LEU A 46 21.17 9.84 0.70
CA LEU A 46 20.63 8.73 -0.08
C LEU A 46 19.68 7.86 0.76
N GLU A 47 20.03 7.64 2.03
CA GLU A 47 19.25 6.88 3.00
C GLU A 47 17.88 7.54 3.25
N SER A 48 17.86 8.87 3.39
CA SER A 48 16.61 9.62 3.55
C SER A 48 15.74 9.55 2.30
N ARG A 49 16.34 9.64 1.12
CA ARG A 49 15.63 9.51 -0.16
C ARG A 49 15.06 8.11 -0.34
N PHE A 50 15.81 7.08 0.06
CA PHE A 50 15.34 5.70 0.06
C PHE A 50 14.16 5.50 1.01
N ASP A 51 14.24 5.99 2.25
CA ASP A 51 13.15 5.90 3.21
C ASP A 51 11.88 6.60 2.69
N LEU A 52 12.02 7.80 2.09
CA LEU A 52 10.90 8.50 1.44
C LEU A 52 10.30 7.69 0.29
N ALA A 53 11.13 7.13 -0.59
CA ALA A 53 10.66 6.33 -1.73
C ALA A 53 9.95 5.04 -1.27
N TYR A 54 10.50 4.35 -0.27
CA TYR A 54 9.89 3.14 0.30
C TYR A 54 8.56 3.43 0.99
N ASN A 55 8.49 4.50 1.80
CA ASN A 55 7.26 4.93 2.44
C ASN A 55 6.22 5.43 1.42
N ALA A 56 6.64 6.07 0.34
CA ALA A 56 5.77 6.44 -0.77
C ALA A 56 5.17 5.20 -1.46
N ALA A 57 6.01 4.24 -1.82
CA ALA A 57 5.57 2.98 -2.44
C ALA A 57 4.59 2.24 -1.53
N HIS A 58 4.91 2.13 -0.22
CA HIS A 58 4.02 1.49 0.74
C HIS A 58 2.66 2.19 0.83
N ALA A 59 2.62 3.52 0.93
CA ALA A 59 1.37 4.28 1.01
C ALA A 59 0.49 4.06 -0.22
N LEU A 60 1.08 4.05 -1.42
CA LEU A 60 0.35 3.83 -2.68
C LEU A 60 -0.13 2.37 -2.82
N CYS A 61 0.67 1.38 -2.43
CA CYS A 61 0.26 -0.02 -2.42
C CYS A 61 -0.86 -0.27 -1.39
N LEU A 62 -0.77 0.35 -0.21
CA LEU A 62 -1.81 0.30 0.80
C LEU A 62 -3.10 0.97 0.30
N ALA A 63 -3.02 2.13 -0.38
CA ALA A 63 -4.17 2.77 -1.01
C ALA A 63 -4.89 1.81 -1.97
N ALA A 64 -4.14 1.10 -2.82
CA ALA A 64 -4.71 0.11 -3.73
C ALA A 64 -5.38 -1.05 -3.01
N LEU A 65 -4.78 -1.57 -1.93
CA LEU A 65 -5.40 -2.60 -1.10
C LEU A 65 -6.68 -2.12 -0.39
N ARG A 66 -6.65 -0.91 0.18
CA ARG A 66 -7.81 -0.28 0.82
C ARG A 66 -8.95 -0.09 -0.18
N ALA A 67 -8.66 0.28 -1.42
CA ALA A 67 -9.65 0.38 -2.50
C ALA A 67 -10.33 -0.97 -2.85
N LYS A 68 -9.69 -2.11 -2.54
CA LYS A 68 -10.27 -3.45 -2.68
C LYS A 68 -11.11 -3.90 -1.47
N GLY A 69 -11.26 -3.09 -0.43
CA GLY A 69 -12.03 -3.43 0.76
C GLY A 69 -11.30 -4.35 1.75
N TYR A 70 -9.97 -4.29 1.78
CA TYR A 70 -9.14 -5.05 2.71
C TYR A 70 -8.18 -4.14 3.47
N ARG A 71 -7.85 -4.51 4.70
CA ARG A 71 -6.78 -3.89 5.49
C ARG A 71 -5.65 -4.90 5.72
N ALA A 72 -4.42 -4.43 5.60
CA ALA A 72 -3.24 -5.20 5.93
C ALA A 72 -3.00 -5.24 7.44
N ASN A 73 -2.75 -6.43 7.98
CA ASN A 73 -2.32 -6.61 9.37
C ASN A 73 -0.80 -6.42 9.52
N ASN A 74 -0.05 -6.61 8.44
CA ASN A 74 1.41 -6.42 8.41
C ASN A 74 1.84 -5.58 7.20
N ARG A 75 2.88 -4.76 7.39
CA ARG A 75 3.36 -3.82 6.36
C ARG A 75 3.77 -4.49 5.04
N TYR A 76 4.36 -5.68 5.10
CA TYR A 76 4.90 -6.33 3.90
C TYR A 76 3.81 -6.85 2.95
N ILE A 77 2.61 -7.19 3.46
CA ILE A 77 1.58 -7.86 2.66
C ILE A 77 1.06 -6.96 1.54
N VAL A 78 1.09 -5.63 1.72
CA VAL A 78 0.60 -4.69 0.70
C VAL A 78 1.39 -4.77 -0.60
N PHE A 79 2.66 -5.17 -0.52
CA PHE A 79 3.51 -5.39 -1.69
C PHE A 79 3.25 -6.78 -2.30
N GLN A 80 3.08 -7.80 -1.45
CA GLN A 80 2.84 -9.18 -1.91
C GLN A 80 1.51 -9.32 -2.68
N VAL A 81 0.51 -8.50 -2.33
CA VAL A 81 -0.81 -8.52 -2.98
C VAL A 81 -0.96 -7.49 -4.10
N LEU A 82 0.13 -6.85 -4.51
CA LEU A 82 0.11 -5.87 -5.61
C LEU A 82 -0.41 -6.46 -6.94
N PRO A 83 -0.08 -7.71 -7.32
CA PRO A 83 -0.66 -8.36 -8.50
C PRO A 83 -2.19 -8.48 -8.42
N HIS A 84 -2.73 -8.62 -7.22
CA HIS A 84 -4.17 -8.79 -6.97
C HIS A 84 -4.92 -7.46 -6.75
N THR A 85 -4.21 -6.35 -6.59
CA THR A 85 -4.80 -5.01 -6.41
C THR A 85 -4.70 -4.17 -7.68
N LEU A 86 -3.49 -4.06 -8.25
CA LEU A 86 -3.18 -3.22 -9.41
C LEU A 86 -2.73 -4.01 -10.66
N GLY A 87 -2.54 -5.33 -10.56
CA GLY A 87 -1.97 -6.12 -11.66
C GLY A 87 -0.49 -5.82 -11.92
N LEU A 88 0.23 -5.36 -10.89
CA LEU A 88 1.65 -5.01 -10.97
C LEU A 88 2.48 -6.01 -10.16
N GLY A 89 3.65 -6.36 -10.68
CA GLY A 89 4.52 -7.39 -10.10
C GLY A 89 4.31 -8.76 -10.75
N PRO A 90 5.07 -9.78 -10.32
CA PRO A 90 4.98 -11.14 -10.85
C PRO A 90 3.66 -11.85 -10.49
#